data_AF-A0A958RZ37-F1
#
_entry.id   AF-A0A958RZ37-F1
#
_cell.length_a   1.000
_cell.length_b   1.000
_cell.length_c   1.000
_cell.angle_alpha   90.00
_cell.angle_beta   90.00
_cell.angle_gamma   90.00
#
_symmetry.space_group_name_H-M   'P 1'
#
loop_
_entity.id
_entity.type
_entity.pdbx_description
1 polymer ?
#
loop_
_entity_poly.entity_id
_entity_poly.type
_entity_poly.pdbx_seq_one_letter_code
_entity_poly.pdbx_strand_id
1 'polypeptide(L)'
;MINSPEFAARLQKVIDFYDETASSFAEKIGVQRSSISHILSGRNKPSLDFVMKVLHFYPEVELYWLLNGKGNFPSTEKTTSNTPNTELDLEIKNKSEDQSPEIEKIVIFYKNGTFKSYIP
;
A
#
# COMPACT_ATOMS: atom_id res chain seq x y z
N MET A 1 8.03 19.27 -1.23
CA MET A 1 7.25 19.20 0.03
C MET A 1 5.85 18.69 -0.30
N ILE A 2 5.22 17.89 0.57
CA ILE A 2 3.84 17.44 0.35
C ILE A 2 2.92 18.66 0.41
N ASN A 3 2.17 18.91 -0.66
CA ASN A 3 1.21 20.01 -0.74
C ASN A 3 -0.11 19.56 -0.08
N SER A 4 -0.44 20.10 1.09
CA SER A 4 -1.56 19.60 1.91
C SER A 4 -2.92 19.66 1.20
N PRO A 5 -3.30 20.76 0.50
CA PRO A 5 -4.55 20.80 -0.29
C PRO A 5 -4.63 19.74 -1.40
N GLU A 6 -3.54 19.49 -2.12
CA GLU A 6 -3.54 18.51 -3.21
C GLU A 6 -3.60 17.08 -2.68
N PHE A 7 -2.94 16.80 -1.56
CA PHE A 7 -3.08 15.52 -0.86
C PHE A 7 -4.52 15.31 -0.40
N ALA A 8 -5.14 16.33 0.20
CA ALA A 8 -6.53 16.28 0.65
C ALA A 8 -7.49 15.98 -0.51
N ALA A 9 -7.32 16.63 -1.66
CA ALA A 9 -8.13 16.38 -2.85
C ALA A 9 -7.99 14.93 -3.36
N ARG A 10 -6.77 14.37 -3.34
CA ARG A 10 -6.54 12.98 -3.74
C ARG A 10 -7.12 12.00 -2.72
N LEU A 11 -6.98 12.27 -1.43
CA LEU A 11 -7.62 11.47 -0.38
C LEU A 11 -9.15 11.48 -0.53
N GLN A 12 -9.74 12.65 -0.80
CA GLN A 12 -11.17 12.76 -1.07
C GLN A 12 -11.57 11.91 -2.28
N LYS A 13 -10.78 11.94 -3.36
CA LYS A 13 -11.02 11.09 -4.53
C LYS A 13 -10.98 9.59 -4.21
N VAL A 14 -10.13 9.16 -3.28
CA VAL A 14 -10.11 7.77 -2.80
C VAL A 14 -11.41 7.46 -2.05
N ILE A 15 -11.81 8.31 -1.10
CA ILE A 15 -13.04 8.15 -0.32
C ILE A 15 -14.26 8.03 -1.25
N ASP A 16 -14.37 8.93 -2.24
CA ASP A 16 -15.48 8.96 -3.19
C ASP A 16 -15.47 7.73 -4.13
N PHE A 17 -14.29 7.26 -4.54
CA PHE A 17 -14.17 6.09 -5.41
C PHE A 17 -14.70 4.80 -4.77
N TYR A 18 -14.54 4.67 -3.45
CA TYR A 18 -15.06 3.53 -2.68
C TYR A 18 -16.48 3.74 -2.14
N ASP A 19 -17.13 4.86 -2.49
CA ASP A 19 -18.47 5.24 -1.99
C ASP A 19 -18.55 5.27 -0.45
N GLU A 20 -17.46 5.71 0.20
CA GLU A 20 -17.39 5.78 1.65
C GLU A 20 -17.65 7.21 2.16
N THR A 21 -18.12 7.30 3.41
CA THR A 21 -18.10 8.59 4.13
C THR A 21 -16.75 8.76 4.83
N ALA A 22 -16.36 10.01 5.12
CA ALA A 22 -15.16 10.29 5.92
C ALA A 22 -15.15 9.58 7.28
N SER A 23 -16.33 9.33 7.87
CA SER A 23 -16.46 8.59 9.13
C SER A 23 -16.19 7.10 8.95
N SER A 24 -16.81 6.47 7.94
CA SER A 24 -16.60 5.06 7.61
C SER A 24 -15.14 4.79 7.22
N PHE A 25 -14.55 5.67 6.42
CA PHE A 25 -13.15 5.61 6.03
C PHE A 25 -12.22 5.63 7.25
N ALA A 26 -12.48 6.53 8.21
CA ALA A 26 -11.68 6.65 9.43
C ALA A 26 -11.72 5.36 10.26
N GLU A 27 -12.91 4.79 10.42
CA GLU A 27 -13.13 3.55 11.17
C GLU A 27 -12.42 2.37 10.50
N LYS A 28 -12.55 2.25 9.17
CA LYS A 28 -11.94 1.17 8.39
C LYS A 28 -10.43 1.13 8.55
N ILE A 29 -9.76 2.28 8.48
CA ILE A 29 -8.30 2.35 8.60
C ILE A 29 -7.82 2.50 10.06
N GLY A 30 -8.72 2.47 11.04
CA GLY A 30 -8.38 2.53 12.46
C GLY A 30 -7.77 3.87 12.89
N VAL A 31 -8.35 4.99 12.45
CA VAL A 31 -7.94 6.35 12.85
C VAL A 31 -9.13 7.17 13.37
N GLN A 32 -8.84 8.22 14.12
CA GLN A 32 -9.89 9.10 14.63
C GLN A 32 -10.54 9.91 13.50
N ARG A 33 -11.88 10.03 13.53
CA ARG A 33 -12.66 10.82 12.53
C ARG A 33 -12.17 12.28 12.42
N SER A 34 -11.76 12.88 13.53
CA SER A 34 -11.16 14.23 13.56
C SER A 34 -9.88 14.32 12.74
N SER A 35 -9.05 13.27 12.72
CA SER A 35 -7.83 13.20 11.91
C SER A 35 -8.15 13.31 10.43
N ILE A 36 -9.18 12.59 9.95
CA ILE A 36 -9.65 12.71 8.56
C ILE A 36 -10.13 14.13 8.27
N SER A 37 -10.96 14.70 9.15
CA SER A 37 -11.48 16.06 8.97
C SER A 37 -10.36 17.11 8.87
N HIS A 38 -9.33 17.03 9.72
CA HIS A 38 -8.20 17.97 9.69
C HIS A 38 -7.33 17.80 8.45
N ILE A 39 -7.12 16.57 7.99
CA ILE A 39 -6.38 16.29 6.75
C ILE A 39 -7.15 16.81 5.54
N LEU A 40 -8.45 16.51 5.43
CA LEU A 40 -9.30 16.96 4.31
C LEU A 40 -9.42 18.49 4.27
N SER A 41 -9.38 19.17 5.41
CA SER A 41 -9.33 20.64 5.46
C SER A 41 -7.98 21.24 5.05
N GLY A 42 -6.96 20.42 4.81
CA GLY A 42 -5.60 20.86 4.48
C GLY A 42 -4.81 21.44 5.65
N ARG A 43 -5.39 21.50 6.86
CA ARG A 43 -4.74 22.06 8.06
C ARG A 43 -3.61 21.17 8.57
N ASN A 44 -3.75 19.85 8.44
CA ASN A 44 -2.76 18.89 8.92
C ASN A 44 -2.11 18.12 7.77
N LYS A 45 -0.83 17.79 7.93
CA LYS A 45 -0.14 16.83 7.06
C LYS A 45 -0.45 15.40 7.55
N PRO A 46 -0.59 14.43 6.64
CA PRO A 46 -0.72 13.03 7.03
C PRO A 46 0.57 12.54 7.71
N SER A 47 0.44 11.67 8.71
CA SER A 47 1.59 10.93 9.26
C SER A 47 1.97 9.77 8.34
N LEU A 48 3.17 9.22 8.52
CA LEU A 48 3.58 8.01 7.81
C LEU A 48 2.63 6.84 8.12
N ASP A 49 2.31 6.63 9.41
CA ASP A 49 1.36 5.58 9.85
C ASP A 49 0.01 5.70 9.12
N PHE A 50 -0.51 6.92 9.02
CA PHE A 50 -1.74 7.18 8.28
C PHE A 50 -1.63 6.75 6.81
N VAL A 51 -0.57 7.16 6.12
CA VAL A 51 -0.36 6.82 4.71
C VAL A 51 -0.21 5.31 4.53
N MET A 52 0.54 4.64 5.40
CA MET A 52 0.71 3.18 5.34
C MET A 52 -0.61 2.44 5.53
N LYS A 53 -1.46 2.89 6.46
CA LYS A 53 -2.81 2.34 6.65
C LYS A 53 -3.68 2.52 5.41
N VAL A 54 -3.67 3.71 4.80
CA VAL A 54 -4.41 3.95 3.55
C VAL A 54 -3.95 2.99 2.46
N LEU A 55 -2.64 2.81 2.25
CA LEU A 55 -2.12 1.90 1.22
C LEU A 55 -2.39 0.42 1.52
N HIS A 56 -2.55 0.06 2.79
CA HIS A 56 -2.87 -1.30 3.22
C HIS A 56 -4.34 -1.64 2.97
N PHE A 57 -5.26 -0.78 3.39
CA PHE A 57 -6.71 -1.02 3.25
C PHE A 57 -7.25 -0.70 1.86
N TYR A 58 -6.55 0.16 1.13
CA TYR A 58 -6.84 0.45 -0.25
C TYR A 58 -5.64 -0.05 -1.06
N PRO A 59 -5.78 -1.25 -1.67
CA PRO A 59 -5.06 -1.59 -2.89
C PRO A 59 -5.42 -0.51 -3.94
N GLU A 60 -5.22 -0.57 -5.25
CA GLU A 60 -5.57 0.55 -6.17
C GLU A 60 -4.89 1.95 -5.93
N VAL A 61 -4.69 2.46 -4.70
CA VAL A 61 -3.94 3.64 -4.31
C VAL A 61 -2.45 3.33 -4.37
N GLU A 62 -1.73 4.21 -5.06
CA GLU A 62 -0.29 4.16 -5.22
C GLU A 62 0.33 5.32 -4.41
N LEU A 63 1.46 5.05 -3.73
CA LEU A 63 2.08 5.97 -2.78
C LEU A 63 2.47 7.30 -3.45
N TYR A 64 3.11 7.23 -4.61
CA TYR A 64 3.60 8.39 -5.32
C TYR A 64 2.45 9.21 -5.90
N TRP A 65 1.39 8.55 -6.36
CA TRP A 65 0.14 9.21 -6.74
C TRP A 65 -0.48 9.95 -5.56
N LEU A 66 -0.63 9.28 -4.41
CA LEU A 66 -1.25 9.88 -3.23
C LEU A 66 -0.46 11.09 -2.70
N LEU A 67 0.88 10.99 -2.65
CA LEU A 67 1.73 12.04 -2.10
C LEU A 67 2.07 13.17 -3.07
N ASN A 68 2.29 12.84 -4.35
CA ASN A 68 2.85 13.76 -5.35
C ASN A 68 1.97 13.95 -6.59
N GLY A 69 0.84 13.25 -6.69
CA GLY A 69 -0.08 13.35 -7.83
C GLY A 69 0.47 12.77 -9.13
N LYS A 70 1.53 11.97 -9.06
CA LYS A 70 2.18 11.35 -10.22
C LYS A 70 1.85 9.87 -10.28
N GLY A 71 1.50 9.37 -11.46
CA GLY A 71 0.94 8.02 -11.63
C GLY A 71 -0.57 8.08 -11.83
N ASN A 72 -1.25 6.97 -11.58
CA ASN A 72 -2.69 6.83 -11.79
C ASN A 72 -3.38 6.22 -10.56
N PHE A 73 -4.62 6.67 -10.36
CA PHE A 73 -5.57 6.06 -9.44
C PHE A 73 -6.93 5.96 -10.14
N PRO A 74 -7.57 4.78 -10.12
CA PRO A 74 -7.06 3.52 -9.55
C PRO A 74 -5.89 2.93 -10.35
N SER A 75 -4.94 2.29 -9.67
CA SER A 75 -3.85 1.55 -10.31
C SER A 75 -4.39 0.24 -10.88
N THR A 76 -4.14 -0.02 -12.17
CA THR A 76 -4.61 -1.21 -12.90
C THR A 76 -3.80 -2.47 -12.61
N GLU A 77 -2.70 -2.36 -11.84
CA GLU A 77 -1.81 -3.48 -11.56
C GLU A 77 -1.56 -3.60 -10.05
N LYS A 78 -2.12 -4.65 -9.44
CA LYS A 78 -1.69 -5.19 -8.15
C LYS A 78 -1.71 -6.72 -8.21
N THR A 79 -0.73 -7.31 -8.88
CA THR A 79 -0.39 -8.72 -8.65
C THR A 79 0.78 -8.74 -7.66
N THR A 80 0.45 -9.12 -6.42
CA THR A 80 1.37 -9.62 -5.38
C THR A 80 2.31 -8.59 -4.74
N SER A 81 2.04 -8.22 -3.49
CA SER A 81 3.07 -8.24 -2.43
C SER A 81 2.48 -7.98 -1.05
N ASN A 82 2.62 -9.01 -0.22
CA ASN A 82 3.03 -8.96 1.18
C ASN A 82 2.16 -8.13 2.14
N THR A 83 1.28 -8.84 2.84
CA THR A 83 0.97 -8.60 4.25
C THR A 83 2.26 -8.48 5.07
N PRO A 84 2.53 -7.37 5.76
CA PRO A 84 3.21 -7.43 7.03
C PRO A 84 2.13 -7.75 8.06
N ASN A 85 1.97 -9.03 8.42
CA ASN A 85 1.39 -9.36 9.72
C ASN A 85 2.33 -8.79 10.78
N THR A 86 2.04 -7.60 11.30
CA THR A 86 2.57 -7.13 12.58
C THR A 86 1.48 -7.32 13.62
N GLU A 87 1.27 -8.58 14.00
CA GLU A 87 0.86 -8.88 15.36
C GLU A 87 2.15 -8.99 16.17
N LEU A 88 2.32 -8.03 17.07
CA LEU A 88 3.39 -8.01 18.05
C LEU A 88 3.05 -9.06 19.12
N ASP A 89 3.43 -10.31 18.88
CA ASP A 89 3.46 -11.33 19.93
C ASP A 89 4.90 -11.83 20.11
N LEU A 90 5.49 -11.41 21.23
CA LEU A 90 6.83 -11.80 21.64
C LEU A 90 6.77 -13.19 22.29
N GLU A 91 6.76 -14.24 21.48
CA GLU A 91 7.10 -15.58 21.95
C GLU A 91 8.33 -16.12 21.23
N ILE A 92 9.46 -16.09 21.94
CA ILE A 92 10.72 -16.71 21.54
C ILE A 92 10.52 -18.22 21.51
N LYS A 93 10.29 -18.79 20.32
CA LYS A 93 10.53 -20.21 20.05
C LYS A 93 11.64 -20.33 19.02
N ASN A 94 12.80 -20.75 19.53
CA ASN A 94 13.96 -21.17 18.75
C ASN A 94 13.55 -22.24 17.74
N LYS A 95 13.48 -21.86 16.46
CA LYS A 95 13.52 -22.81 15.34
C LYS A 95 14.49 -22.28 14.32
N SER A 96 15.70 -22.82 14.37
CA SER A 96 16.69 -22.71 13.30
C SER A 96 16.12 -23.44 12.09
N GLU A 97 15.46 -22.71 11.19
CA GLU A 97 15.18 -23.17 9.83
C GLU A 97 15.98 -22.29 8.88
N ASP A 98 16.82 -22.94 8.10
CA ASP A 98 17.71 -22.39 7.09
C ASP A 98 16.85 -21.74 6.00
N GLN A 99 16.50 -20.46 6.16
CA GLN A 99 15.77 -19.68 5.16
C GLN A 99 16.71 -19.29 4.01
N SER A 100 17.23 -20.29 3.31
CA SER A 100 17.71 -20.07 1.95
C SER A 100 16.48 -19.82 1.07
N PRO A 101 16.48 -18.77 0.23
CA PRO A 101 15.35 -18.49 -0.64
C PRO A 101 15.13 -19.69 -1.57
N GLU A 102 13.93 -20.28 -1.52
CA GLU A 102 13.54 -21.39 -2.39
C GLU A 102 13.33 -20.87 -3.82
N ILE A 103 13.90 -21.58 -4.80
CA ILE A 103 13.80 -21.18 -6.21
C ILE A 103 12.40 -21.53 -6.72
N GLU A 104 11.57 -20.52 -6.94
CA GLU A 104 10.23 -20.69 -7.51
C GLU A 104 10.28 -21.05 -9.01
N LYS A 105 11.19 -20.45 -9.77
CA LYS A 105 11.25 -20.60 -11.23
C LYS A 105 12.60 -20.20 -11.81
N ILE A 106 13.07 -20.95 -12.80
CA ILE A 106 14.28 -20.63 -13.57
C ILE A 106 13.88 -20.27 -15.01
N VAL A 107 14.37 -19.14 -15.52
CA VAL A 107 14.19 -18.72 -16.93
C VAL A 107 15.55 -18.59 -17.61
N ILE A 108 15.77 -19.35 -18.68
CA ILE A 108 17.01 -19.36 -19.47
C ILE A 108 16.76 -18.66 -20.80
N PHE A 109 17.50 -17.58 -21.08
CA PHE A 109 17.45 -16.84 -22.34
C PHE A 109 18.56 -17.31 -23.30
N TYR A 110 18.22 -17.55 -24.55
CA TYR A 110 19.15 -17.92 -25.62
C TYR A 110 19.44 -16.74 -26.55
N LYS A 111 20.63 -16.71 -27.15
CA LYS A 111 21.05 -15.62 -28.06
C LYS A 111 20.17 -15.48 -29.32
N ASN A 112 19.41 -16.51 -29.67
CA ASN A 112 18.44 -16.47 -30.77
C ASN A 112 17.10 -15.83 -30.38
N GLY A 113 17.00 -15.26 -29.17
CA GLY A 113 15.79 -14.60 -28.67
C GLY A 113 14.74 -15.54 -28.07
N THR A 114 15.00 -16.85 -28.04
CA THR A 114 14.11 -17.82 -27.38
C THR A 114 14.43 -17.93 -25.89
N PHE A 115 13.48 -18.44 -25.10
CA PHE A 115 13.72 -18.79 -23.70
C PHE A 115 13.09 -20.14 -23.33
N LYS A 116 13.59 -20.74 -22.25
CA LYS A 116 12.98 -21.90 -21.59
C LYS A 116 12.75 -21.60 -20.12
N SER A 117 11.61 -22.03 -19.59
CA SER A 117 11.30 -21.94 -18.16
C SER A 117 11.23 -23.32 -17.51
N TYR A 118 11.75 -23.43 -16.29
CA TYR A 118 11.75 -24.64 -15.48
C TYR A 118 11.15 -24.33 -14.10
N ILE A 119 10.37 -25.27 -13.59
CA ILE A 119 9.91 -25.32 -12.20
C ILE A 119 10.72 -26.46 -11.57
N PRO A 120 11.56 -26.19 -10.55
CA PRO A 120 12.44 -27.19 -9.95
C PRO A 120 11.70 -28.37 -9.31
#